data_AF-A0A950SSK1-F1
#
_entry.id   AF-A0A950SSK1-F1
#
_cell.length_a   1.000
_cell.length_b   1.000
_cell.length_c   1.000
_cell.angle_alpha   90.00
_cell.angle_beta   90.00
_cell.angle_gamma   90.00
#
_symmetry.space_group_name_H-M   'P 1'
#
loop_
_entity.id
_entity.type
_entity.pdbx_description
1 polymer ?
#
loop_
_entity_poly.entity_id
_entity_poly.type
_entity_poly.pdbx_seq_one_letter_code
_entity_poly.pdbx_strand_id
1 'polypeptide(L)' 'MNDLSGPPFRADHVGSLLRPPELLRARAEHEAGRLSAEELRRAEDAAIRDAVRMQE' A
#
# COMPACT_ATOMS: atom_id res chain seq x y z
N MET A 1 -16.85 24.98 15.73
CA MET A 1 -16.44 25.32 14.34
C MET A 1 -16.28 24.01 13.60
N ASN A 2 -17.27 23.62 12.82
CA ASN A 2 -17.16 22.45 11.94
C ASN A 2 -16.70 22.99 10.59
N ASP A 3 -15.45 22.72 10.21
CA ASP A 3 -14.97 23.10 8.89
C ASP A 3 -15.71 22.26 7.84
N LEU A 4 -16.38 22.95 6.90
CA LEU A 4 -17.22 22.39 5.84
C LEU A 4 -16.49 22.40 4.48
N SER A 5 -15.16 22.31 4.48
CA SER A 5 -14.33 22.47 3.28
C SER A 5 -14.28 21.24 2.35
N GLY A 6 -15.00 20.15 2.66
CA GLY A 6 -15.06 18.94 1.82
C GLY A 6 -16.26 18.91 0.86
N PRO A 7 -16.15 18.24 -0.31
CA PRO A 7 -17.29 18.00 -1.19
C PRO A 7 -18.45 17.32 -0.44
N PRO A 8 -19.71 17.53 -0.84
CA PRO A 8 -20.89 17.03 -0.11
C PRO A 8 -20.96 15.50 -0.03
N PHE A 9 -20.15 14.81 -0.84
CA PHE A 9 -20.01 13.38 -0.87
C PHE A 9 -18.53 13.00 -0.80
N ARG A 10 -18.23 11.97 -0.01
CA ARG A 10 -16.89 11.38 0.13
C ARG A 10 -16.80 10.12 -0.73
N ALA A 11 -15.76 10.03 -1.55
CA ALA A 11 -15.42 8.82 -2.28
C ALA A 11 -14.26 8.12 -1.59
N ASP A 12 -14.50 6.91 -1.08
CA ASP A 12 -13.47 6.07 -0.44
C ASP A 12 -13.32 4.76 -1.20
N HIS A 13 -12.09 4.25 -1.27
CA HIS A 13 -11.82 2.90 -1.74
C HIS A 13 -11.97 1.93 -0.56
N VAL A 14 -12.95 1.02 -0.63
CA VAL A 14 -13.16 -0.01 0.39
C VAL A 14 -12.61 -1.34 -0.11
N GLY A 15 -11.69 -1.92 0.65
CA GLY A 15 -11.12 -3.23 0.37
C GLY A 15 -9.66 -3.18 -0.07
N SER A 16 -9.21 -4.26 -0.71
CA SER A 16 -7.81 -4.37 -1.15
C SER A 16 -7.58 -3.57 -2.43
N LEU A 17 -6.49 -2.81 -2.45
CA LEU A 17 -5.90 -2.29 -3.68
C LEU A 17 -5.12 -3.39 -4.41
N LEU A 18 -4.79 -3.13 -5.68
CA LEU A 18 -3.91 -4.01 -6.44
C LEU A 18 -2.54 -4.08 -5.77
N ARG A 19 -2.01 -5.29 -5.63
CA ARG A 19 -0.65 -5.49 -5.15
C ARG A 19 0.33 -5.16 -6.27
N PRO A 20 1.31 -4.26 -6.04
CA PRO A 20 2.30 -3.94 -7.06
C PRO A 20 3.16 -5.15 -7.46
N PRO A 21 3.61 -5.25 -8.72
CA PRO A 21 4.43 -6.38 -9.20
C PRO A 21 5.69 -6.64 -8.37
N GLU A 22 6.33 -5.57 -7.89
CA GLU A 22 7.52 -5.63 -7.04
C GLU A 22 7.22 -6.24 -5.67
N LEU A 23 6.05 -5.96 -5.09
CA LEU A 23 5.62 -6.55 -3.82
C LEU A 23 5.26 -8.03 -4.01
N LEU A 24 4.64 -8.39 -5.14
CA LEU A 24 4.38 -9.80 -5.47
C LEU A 24 5.69 -10.58 -5.62
N ARG A 25 6.68 -10.01 -6.31
CA ARG A 25 8.01 -10.63 -6.45
C ARG A 25 8.70 -10.77 -5.09
N ALA A 26 8.72 -9.72 -4.27
CA ALA A 26 9.34 -9.77 -2.96
C ALA A 26 8.74 -10.87 -2.07
N ARG A 27 7.41 -11.04 -2.10
CA ARG A 27 6.73 -12.14 -1.39
C ARG A 27 7.16 -13.51 -1.89
N ALA A 28 7.21 -13.71 -3.21
CA ALA A 28 7.66 -14.97 -3.80
C ALA A 28 9.12 -15.30 -3.44
N GLU A 29 10.00 -14.30 -3.44
CA GLU A 29 11.41 -14.49 -3.05
C GLU A 29 11.56 -14.79 -1.55
N HIS A 30 10.77 -14.15 -0.69
CA HIS A 30 10.75 -14.43 0.74
C HIS A 30 10.22 -15.83 1.05
N GLU A 31 9.12 -16.25 0.41
CA GLU A 31 8.57 -17.60 0.54
C GLU A 31 9.57 -18.68 0.09
N ALA A 32 10.38 -18.36 -0.92
CA ALA A 32 11.47 -19.22 -1.37
C ALA A 32 12.74 -19.15 -0.50
N GLY A 33 12.75 -18.38 0.58
CA GLY A 33 13.90 -18.20 1.48
C GLY A 33 15.07 -17.40 0.88
N ARG A 34 14.84 -16.71 -0.25
CA ARG A 34 15.86 -15.92 -0.98
C ARG A 34 15.87 -14.45 -0.58
N LEU A 35 14.90 -14.01 0.19
CA LEU A 35 14.75 -12.64 0.66
C LEU A 35 14.47 -12.65 2.16
N SER A 36 15.15 -11.81 2.92
CA SER A 36 14.95 -11.73 4.37
C SER A 36 13.60 -11.10 4.73
N ALA A 37 13.11 -11.37 5.94
CA ALA A 37 11.89 -10.76 6.44
C ALA A 37 11.98 -9.22 6.50
N GLU A 38 13.17 -8.69 6.78
CA GLU A 38 13.41 -7.24 6.82
C GLU A 38 13.33 -6.61 5.43
N GLU A 39 13.86 -7.29 4.40
CA GLU A 39 13.73 -6.87 3.01
C GLU A 39 12.29 -6.93 2.52
N LEU A 40 11.54 -7.96 2.89
CA LEU A 40 10.12 -8.06 2.56
C LEU A 40 9.36 -6.88 3.19
N ARG A 41 9.66 -6.59 4.46
CA ARG A 41 9.04 -5.47 5.17
C ARG A 41 9.32 -4.13 4.49
N ARG A 42 10.54 -3.89 4.03
CA ARG A 42 10.87 -2.68 3.27
C ARG A 42 10.07 -2.54 1.98
N ALA A 43 9.85 -3.64 1.26
CA ALA A 43 9.02 -3.65 0.05
C ALA A 43 7.54 -3.36 0.38
N GLU A 44 7.04 -3.91 1.48
CA GLU A 44 5.68 -3.62 1.97
C GLU A 44 5.50 -2.16 2.36
N ASP A 45 6.44 -1.59 3.13
CA ASP A 45 6.38 -0.18 3.53
C ASP A 45 6.47 0.77 2.33
N ALA A 46 7.22 0.41 1.29
CA ALA A 46 7.26 1.17 0.04
C ALA A 46 5.90 1.17 -0.67
N ALA A 47 5.28 0.00 -0.83
CA ALA A 47 3.96 -0.12 -1.45
C ALA A 47 2.88 0.64 -0.65
N ILE A 48 2.95 0.64 0.69
CA ILE A 48 2.04 1.40 1.55
C ILE A 48 2.18 2.90 1.31
N ARG A 49 3.42 3.43 1.28
CA ARG A 49 3.65 4.86 1.02
C ARG A 49 3.09 5.29 -0.34
N ASP A 50 3.23 4.44 -1.34
CA ASP A 50 2.70 4.70 -2.68
C ASP A 50 1.16 4.65 -2.71
N ALA A 51 0.56 3.71 -1.98
CA ALA A 51 -0.90 3.62 -1.84
C ALA A 51 -1.51 4.79 -1.06
N VAL A 52 -0.80 5.33 -0.07
CA VAL A 52 -1.21 6.56 0.65
C VAL A 52 -1.14 7.75 -0.30
N ARG A 53 -0.01 7.94 -1.00
CA ARG A 53 0.17 9.04 -1.96
C ARG A 53 -0.87 9.04 -3.09
N MET A 54 -1.41 7.88 -3.47
CA MET A 54 -2.49 7.76 -4.45
C MET A 54 -3.84 8.29 -3.94
N GLN A 55 -4.05 8.30 -2.62
CA GLN A 55 -5.33 8.60 -1.98
C GLN A 55 -5.38 9.99 -1.31
N GLU A 56 -4.25 10.68 -1.25
CA GLU A 56 -4.14 12.11 -0.87
C GLU A 56 -4.48 13.02 -2.04
#